data_AF-A0A524DLC4-F1
#
_entry.id   AF-A0A524DLC4-F1
#
_cell.length_a   1.000
_cell.length_b   1.000
_cell.length_c   1.000
_cell.angle_alpha   90.00
_cell.angle_beta   90.00
_cell.angle_gamma   90.00
#
_symmetry.space_group_name_H-M   'P 1'
#
loop_
_entity.id
_entity.type
_entity.pdbx_description
1 polymer ?
#
loop_
_entity_poly.entity_id
_entity_poly.type
_entity_poly.pdbx_seq_one_letter_code
_entity_poly.pdbx_strand_id
1 'polypeptide(L)' 'MTHKTIDVSEEVYNKLIEKKRDKESISDVIKRILNFREEPKKDISKVFGLWKNLPEEILEIMKLAHKEMREDINRRFS' A
#
# COMPACT_ATOMS: atom_id res chain seq x y z
N MET A 1 -17.69 -6.09 -3.10
CA MET A 1 -16.71 -6.65 -4.06
C MET A 1 -17.31 -6.49 -5.44
N THR A 2 -16.65 -5.75 -6.32
CA THR A 2 -17.09 -5.61 -7.71
C THR A 2 -16.61 -6.84 -8.48
N HIS A 3 -17.52 -7.55 -9.12
CA HIS A 3 -17.18 -8.73 -9.92
C HIS A 3 -17.06 -8.31 -11.39
N LYS A 4 -15.99 -8.80 -12.04
CA LYS A 4 -15.79 -8.67 -13.48
C LYS A 4 -15.63 -10.07 -14.06
N THR A 5 -16.24 -10.28 -15.22
CA THR A 5 -16.11 -11.52 -15.98
C THR A 5 -14.98 -11.37 -16.97
N ILE A 6 -14.16 -12.41 -17.12
CA ILE A 6 -13.14 -12.52 -18.16
C ILE A 6 -13.45 -13.75 -19.00
N ASP A 7 -13.21 -13.65 -20.30
CA ASP A 7 -13.25 -14.80 -21.21
C ASP A 7 -11.83 -15.35 -21.36
N VAL A 8 -11.68 -16.66 -21.33
CA VAL A 8 -10.40 -17.37 -21.43
C VAL A 8 -10.58 -18.63 -22.25
N SER A 9 -9.55 -19.04 -22.99
CA SER A 9 -9.60 -20.30 -23.71
C SER A 9 -9.70 -21.48 -22.74
N GLU A 10 -10.32 -22.56 -23.21
CA GLU A 10 -10.49 -23.79 -22.42
C GLU A 10 -9.13 -24.37 -21.97
N GLU A 11 -8.10 -24.30 -22.83
CA GLU A 11 -6.74 -24.71 -22.46
C GLU A 11 -6.22 -23.92 -21.26
N VAL A 12 -6.42 -22.60 -21.24
CA VAL A 12 -5.97 -21.74 -20.13
C VAL A 12 -6.75 -22.06 -18.86
N TYR A 13 -8.06 -22.27 -18.97
CA TYR A 13 -8.89 -22.63 -17.83
C TYR A 13 -8.45 -23.96 -17.20
N ASN A 14 -8.18 -24.98 -18.01
CA ASN A 14 -7.72 -26.28 -17.54
C ASN A 14 -6.35 -26.18 -16.83
N LYS A 15 -5.41 -25.40 -17.37
CA LYS A 15 -4.13 -25.14 -16.68
C LYS A 15 -4.30 -24.42 -15.35
N LEU A 16 -5.30 -23.56 -15.21
CA LEU A 16 -5.61 -22.91 -13.93
C LEU A 16 -6.18 -23.91 -12.91
N ILE A 17 -7.01 -24.86 -13.35
CA ILE A 17 -7.53 -25.94 -12.51
C ILE A 17 -6.40 -26.86 -12.03
N GLU A 18 -5.48 -27.27 -12.91
CA GLU A 18 -4.34 -28.13 -12.53
C GLU A 18 -3.44 -27.47 -11.47
N LYS A 19 -3.33 -26.13 -11.51
CA LYS A 19 -2.52 -25.36 -10.55
C LYS A 19 -3.23 -25.07 -9.24
N LYS A 20 -4.53 -25.38 -9.13
CA LYS A 20 -5.36 -25.08 -7.96
C LYS A 20 -5.01 -25.98 -6.78
N ARG A 21 -4.80 -25.39 -5.61
CA ARG A 21 -4.60 -26.10 -4.34
C ARG A 21 -5.95 -26.47 -3.69
N ASP A 22 -5.90 -27.35 -2.70
CA ASP A 22 -7.11 -27.73 -1.96
C ASP A 22 -7.81 -26.50 -1.36
N LYS A 23 -9.12 -26.40 -1.61
CA LYS A 23 -10.00 -25.30 -1.19
C LYS A 23 -9.67 -23.91 -1.78
N GLU A 24 -8.75 -23.81 -2.74
CA GLU A 24 -8.41 -22.56 -3.43
C GLU A 24 -9.46 -22.21 -4.50
N SER A 25 -9.85 -20.96 -4.69
CA SER A 25 -10.68 -20.55 -5.85
C SER A 25 -9.81 -20.23 -7.07
N ILE A 26 -10.39 -20.17 -8.27
CA ILE A 26 -9.63 -19.74 -9.47
C ILE A 26 -9.11 -18.30 -9.30
N SER A 27 -9.87 -17.43 -8.64
CA SER A 27 -9.40 -16.08 -8.31
C SER A 27 -8.18 -16.09 -7.40
N ASP A 28 -8.10 -17.03 -6.46
CA ASP A 28 -6.93 -17.15 -5.57
C ASP A 28 -5.70 -17.69 -6.32
N VAL A 29 -5.90 -18.63 -7.25
CA VAL A 29 -4.83 -19.08 -8.17
C VAL A 29 -4.26 -17.89 -8.95
N ILE A 30 -5.13 -17.07 -9.53
CA ILE A 30 -4.72 -15.87 -10.28
C ILE A 30 -3.95 -14.90 -9.38
N LYS A 31 -4.47 -14.61 -8.17
CA LYS A 31 -3.77 -13.75 -7.19
C LYS A 31 -2.39 -14.29 -6.86
N ARG A 32 -2.26 -15.60 -6.63
CA ARG A 32 -0.98 -16.24 -6.31
C ARG A 32 0.02 -16.19 -7.46
N ILE A 33 -0.41 -16.48 -8.69
CA ILE A 33 0.45 -16.43 -9.89
C ILE A 33 0.95 -15.00 -10.13
N LEU A 34 0.07 -14.01 -9.98
CA LEU A 34 0.42 -12.61 -10.14
C LEU A 34 1.20 -12.02 -8.96
N ASN A 35 1.48 -12.83 -7.92
CA ASN A 35 2.04 -12.38 -6.64
C ASN A 35 1.29 -11.14 -6.11
N PHE A 36 -0.03 -11.14 -6.28
CA PHE A 36 -0.93 -10.10 -5.81
C PHE A 36 -1.00 -10.19 -4.28
N ARG A 37 0.00 -9.60 -3.63
CA ARG A 37 -0.02 -9.37 -2.20
C ARG A 37 -0.89 -8.13 -2.00
N GLU A 38 -1.96 -8.26 -1.23
CA GLU A 38 -2.54 -7.06 -0.63
C GLU A 38 -1.39 -6.39 0.15
N GLU A 39 -1.03 -5.16 -0.23
CA GLU A 39 -0.12 -4.40 0.63
C GLU A 39 -0.72 -4.48 2.03
N PRO A 40 0.06 -4.88 3.06
CA PRO A 40 -0.46 -4.88 4.42
C PRO A 40 -1.04 -3.50 4.62
N LYS A 41 -2.35 -3.41 4.87
CA LYS A 41 -3.03 -2.13 5.08
C LYS A 41 -2.14 -1.34 6.02
N LYS A 42 -1.54 -0.25 5.51
CA LYS A 42 -0.60 0.55 6.29
C LYS A 42 -1.39 1.00 7.50
N ASP A 43 -1.13 0.34 8.62
CA ASP A 43 -1.86 0.57 9.84
C ASP A 43 -1.36 1.89 10.38
N ILE A 44 -2.08 2.96 10.06
CA ILE A 44 -1.72 4.33 10.44
C ILE A 44 -1.55 4.41 11.97
N SER A 45 -2.24 3.56 12.74
CA SER A 45 -2.07 3.49 14.19
C SER A 45 -0.66 3.09 14.62
N LYS A 46 0.03 2.23 13.85
CA LYS A 46 1.40 1.79 14.15
C LYS A 46 2.46 2.85 13.90
N VAL A 47 2.16 3.84 13.06
CA VAL A 47 3.08 4.97 12.76
C VAL A 47 2.71 6.23 13.53
N PHE A 48 1.52 6.29 14.13
CA PHE A 48 1.06 7.42 14.91
C PHE A 48 1.89 7.58 16.19
N GLY A 49 2.55 8.74 16.34
CA GLY A 49 3.32 9.07 17.54
C GLY A 49 4.78 8.63 17.53
N LEU A 50 5.28 7.98 16.47
CA LEU A 50 6.72 7.66 16.34
C LEU A 50 7.62 8.89 16.48
N TRP A 51 7.12 10.06 16.09
CA TRP A 51 7.80 11.35 16.22
C TRP A 51 8.10 11.74 17.67
N LYS A 52 7.36 11.23 18.67
CA LYS A 52 7.59 11.53 20.09
C LYS A 52 8.90 10.95 20.62
N ASN A 53 9.43 9.92 19.97
CA ASN A 53 10.64 9.22 20.37
C ASN A 53 11.84 9.60 19.49
N LEU A 54 11.72 10.65 18.67
CA LEU A 54 12.85 11.10 17.86
C LEU A 54 13.92 11.75 18.74
N PRO A 55 15.21 11.64 18.38
CA PRO A 55 16.26 12.41 19.02
C PRO A 55 15.96 13.92 18.94
N GLU A 56 16.30 14.66 20.00
CA GLU A 56 16.03 16.10 20.09
C GLU A 56 16.61 16.88 18.89
N GLU A 57 17.80 16.49 18.43
CA GLU A 57 18.44 17.07 17.24
C GLU A 57 17.54 17.02 16.00
N ILE A 58 16.86 15.88 15.79
CA ILE A 58 15.94 15.71 14.66
C ILE A 58 14.69 16.56 14.85
N LEU A 59 14.19 16.68 16.08
CA LEU A 59 13.05 17.55 16.39
C LEU A 59 13.36 19.02 16.11
N GLU A 60 14.55 19.49 16.47
CA GLU A 60 15.00 20.86 16.20
C GLU A 60 15.13 21.14 14.70
N ILE A 61 15.71 20.22 13.93
CA ILE A 61 15.77 20.32 12.47
C ILE A 61 14.35 20.42 11.87
N MET A 62 13.41 19.59 12.36
CA MET A 62 12.03 19.63 11.89
C MET A 62 11.32 20.95 12.24
N LYS A 63 11.58 21.52 13.42
CA LYS A 63 11.02 22.83 13.82
C LYS A 63 11.54 23.95 12.93
N LEU A 64 12.84 23.96 12.63
CA LEU A 64 13.45 24.96 11.75
C LEU A 64 12.88 24.87 10.33
N ALA A 65 12.85 23.67 9.75
CA ALA A 65 12.28 23.45 8.42
C ALA A 65 10.80 23.87 8.35
N HIS A 66 10.01 23.59 9.40
CA HIS A 66 8.61 24.00 9.46
C HIS A 66 8.47 25.53 9.49
N LYS A 67 9.33 26.22 10.24
CA LYS A 67 9.34 27.68 10.32
C LYS A 67 9.65 28.32 8.97
N GLU A 68 10.74 27.90 8.33
CA GLU A 68 11.13 28.40 7.01
C GLU A 68 10.05 28.17 5.95
N MET A 69 9.46 26.97 5.93
CA MET A 69 8.35 26.64 5.03
C MET A 69 7.16 27.57 5.24
N ARG A 70 6.79 27.85 6.50
CA ARG A 70 5.66 28.73 6.82
C ARG A 70 5.94 30.17 6.42
N GLU A 71 7.16 30.66 6.64
CA GLU A 71 7.57 32.01 6.22
C GLU A 71 7.52 32.14 4.69
N ASP A 72 7.97 31.12 3.95
CA ASP A 72 7.90 31.13 2.49
C ASP A 72 6.46 31.08 1.96
N ILE A 73 5.59 30.25 2.56
CA ILE A 73 4.17 30.22 2.22
C ILE A 73 3.54 31.58 2.47
N ASN A 74 3.74 32.16 3.65
CA ASN A 74 3.20 33.48 3.97
C ASN A 74 3.70 34.51 2.96
N ARG A 75 4.99 34.53 2.63
CA ARG A 75 5.54 35.44 1.62
C ARG A 75 4.92 35.26 0.24
N ARG A 76 4.60 34.03 -0.17
CA ARG A 76 4.00 33.74 -1.50
C ARG A 76 2.53 34.10 -1.61
N PHE A 77 1.81 34.09 -0.49
CA PHE A 77 0.35 34.26 -0.45
C PHE A 77 -0.12 35.48 0.37
N SER A 78 0.80 36.40 0.71
CA SER A 78 0.52 37.75 1.26
C SER A 78 0.72 38.80 0.18
#